data_AF-A0A8T3AQB3-F1
#
_entry.id   AF-A0A8T3AQB3-F1
#
_cell.length_a   1.000
_cell.length_b   1.000
_cell.length_c   1.000
_cell.angle_alpha   90.00
_cell.angle_beta   90.00
_cell.angle_gamma   90.00
#
_symmetry.space_group_name_H-M   'P 1'
#
loop_
_entity.id
_entity.type
_entity.pdbx_description
1 polymer ?
#
loop_
_entity_poly.entity_id
_entity_poly.type
_entity_poly.pdbx_seq_one_letter_code
_entity_poly.pdbx_strand_id
1 'polypeptide(L)' 'MKPRHILVGDLVLRSIEAAGKGPQQNKLSPLWEGPYLVAAMVKPGTFKLKDAEGKMLPRTWNIENLRKYYQ' A
#
# COMPACT_ATOMS: atom_id res chain seq x y z
N MET A 1 9.88 -13.55 14.12
CA MET A 1 9.62 -12.40 13.22
C MET A 1 9.18 -12.95 11.87
N LYS A 2 7.89 -12.91 11.54
CA LYS A 2 7.39 -13.44 10.27
C LYS A 2 7.74 -12.41 9.19
N PRO A 3 8.60 -12.71 8.21
CA PRO A 3 8.92 -11.74 7.18
C PRO A 3 7.60 -11.36 6.49
N ARG A 4 7.28 -10.06 6.48
CA ARG A 4 6.07 -9.55 5.82
C ARG A 4 6.24 -9.82 4.33
N HIS A 5 5.66 -10.90 3.83
CA HIS A 5 5.69 -11.23 2.41
C HIS A 5 4.48 -10.59 1.76
N ILE A 6 4.74 -9.52 1.02
CA ILE A 6 3.79 -8.92 0.10
C ILE A 6 4.17 -9.42 -1.30
N LEU A 7 3.24 -10.09 -1.95
CA LEU A 7 3.39 -10.63 -3.30
C LEU A 7 2.39 -9.99 -4.25
N VAL A 8 2.66 -10.14 -5.55
CA VAL A 8 1.70 -9.76 -6.59
C VAL A 8 0.41 -10.54 -6.40
N GLY A 9 -0.73 -9.85 -6.40
CA GLY A 9 -2.05 -10.41 -6.10
C GLY A 9 -2.51 -10.23 -4.65
N ASP A 10 -1.61 -9.86 -3.71
CA ASP A 10 -2.03 -9.56 -2.34
C ASP A 10 -2.83 -8.26 -2.26
N LEU A 11 -3.84 -8.24 -1.39
CA LEU A 11 -4.51 -7.02 -0.98
C LEU A 11 -3.73 -6.33 0.15
N VAL A 12 -3.45 -5.05 -0.04
CA VAL A 12 -2.63 -4.23 0.86
C VAL A 12 -3.27 -2.87 1.06
N LEU A 13 -3.11 -2.32 2.26
CA LEU A 13 -3.39 -0.94 2.58
C LEU A 13 -2.15 -0.08 2.29
N ARG A 14 -2.33 1.15 1.81
CA ARG A 14 -1.23 2.10 1.56
C ARG A 14 -1.20 3.20 2.61
N SER A 15 0.00 3.70 2.94
CA SER A 15 0.12 4.86 3.83
C SER A 15 -0.40 6.14 3.16
N ILE A 16 -1.28 6.87 3.87
CA ILE A 16 -1.84 8.16 3.45
C ILE A 16 -0.76 9.25 3.49
N GLU A 17 0.13 9.21 4.49
CA GLU A 17 1.27 10.12 4.60
C GLU A 17 2.22 9.97 3.40
N ALA A 18 2.56 8.72 3.06
CA ALA A 18 3.38 8.44 1.87
C ALA A 18 2.67 8.76 0.55
N ALA A 19 1.34 8.89 0.58
CA ALA A 19 0.54 9.38 -0.56
C ALA A 19 0.63 10.90 -0.75
N GLY A 20 1.27 11.64 0.17
CA GLY A 20 1.29 13.11 0.14
C GLY A 20 -0.06 13.75 0.52
N LYS A 21 -1.03 12.93 0.96
CA LYS A 21 -2.21 13.44 1.66
C LYS A 21 -1.72 13.69 3.09
N GLY A 22 -1.33 14.93 3.38
CA GLY A 22 -0.71 15.33 4.66
C GLY A 22 -1.49 14.85 5.89
N PRO A 23 -0.91 14.97 7.10
CA PRO A 23 -1.53 14.47 8.31
C PRO A 23 -2.95 15.03 8.41
N GLN A 24 -3.95 14.16 8.33
CA GLN A 24 -5.30 14.56 8.74
C GLN A 24 -5.12 15.10 10.16
N GLN A 25 -5.60 16.33 10.38
CA GLN A 25 -5.33 17.18 11.54
C GLN A 25 -5.66 16.55 12.91
N ASN A 26 -6.17 15.33 12.95
CA ASN A 26 -6.41 14.58 14.16
C ASN A 26 -5.49 13.37 14.25
N LYS A 27 -4.73 13.33 15.36
CA LYS A 27 -3.83 12.27 15.88
C LYS A 27 -4.45 10.85 15.97
N LEU A 28 -5.64 10.63 15.42
CA LEU A 28 -6.49 9.45 15.56
C LEU A 28 -7.03 8.94 14.21
N SER A 29 -6.77 9.60 13.08
CA SER A 29 -7.20 9.10 11.77
C SER A 29 -6.32 7.93 11.32
N PRO A 30 -6.90 6.85 10.76
CA PRO A 30 -6.11 5.71 10.29
C PRO A 30 -5.14 6.17 9.20
N LEU A 31 -3.83 6.00 9.43
CA LEU A 31 -2.75 6.35 8.50
C LEU A 31 -2.74 5.51 7.21
N TRP A 32 -3.69 4.58 7.07
CA TRP A 32 -3.74 3.58 6.02
C TRP A 32 -5.05 3.72 5.23
N GLU A 33 -4.95 3.81 3.91
CA GLU A 33 -6.09 3.93 3.00
C GLU A 33 -6.23 2.67 2.16
N GLY A 34 -7.49 2.23 2.03
CA GLY A 34 -8.04 1.37 0.97
C GLY A 34 -7.46 -0.04 0.87
N PRO A 35 -8.23 -1.05 0.45
CA PRO A 35 -7.65 -2.26 -0.10
C PRO A 35 -7.16 -1.99 -1.53
N TYR A 36 -5.86 -2.04 -1.74
CA TYR A 36 -5.22 -2.00 -3.05
C TYR A 36 -4.65 -3.37 -3.40
N LEU A 37 -4.69 -3.73 -4.67
CA LEU A 37 -4.11 -4.98 -5.16
C LEU A 37 -2.68 -4.74 -5.62
N VAL A 38 -1.74 -5.58 -5.17
CA VAL A 38 -0.37 -5.53 -5.64
C VAL A 38 -0.33 -6.03 -7.08
N ALA A 39 -0.08 -5.12 -8.02
CA ALA A 39 -0.13 -5.39 -9.44
C ALA A 39 1.18 -5.95 -9.99
N ALA A 40 2.32 -5.43 -9.49
CA ALA A 40 3.64 -5.85 -9.92
C ALA A 40 4.69 -5.47 -8.87
N MET A 41 5.75 -6.26 -8.75
CA MET A 41 6.97 -5.85 -8.05
C MET A 41 7.88 -5.11 -9.04
N VAL A 42 8.25 -3.87 -8.73
CA VAL A 42 9.20 -3.10 -9.55
C VAL A 42 10.64 -3.40 -9.15
N LYS A 43 10.87 -3.52 -7.84
CA LYS A 43 12.14 -3.92 -7.24
C LYS A 43 11.85 -4.63 -5.91
N PRO A 44 12.81 -5.38 -5.35
CA PRO A 44 12.65 -5.95 -4.01
C PRO A 44 12.18 -4.89 -3.01
N GLY A 45 11.03 -5.14 -2.36
CA GLY A 45 10.41 -4.21 -1.43
C GLY A 45 9.72 -2.99 -2.06
N THR A 46 9.50 -2.92 -3.37
CA THR A 46 8.70 -1.85 -4.00
C THR A 46 7.77 -2.38 -5.07
N PHE A 47 6.52 -1.94 -4.99
CA PHE A 47 5.41 -2.51 -5.74
C PHE A 47 4.60 -1.42 -6.45
N LYS A 48 3.98 -1.79 -7.56
CA LYS A 48 2.86 -1.05 -8.16
C LYS A 48 1.56 -1.59 -7.58
N LEU A 49 0.65 -0.67 -7.29
CA LEU A 49 -0.67 -1.00 -6.80
C LEU A 49 -1.71 -0.74 -7.88
N LYS A 50 -2.81 -1.49 -7.81
CA LYS A 50 -4.06 -1.25 -8.53
C LYS A 50 -5.15 -0.95 -7.52
N ASP A 51 -6.02 -0.01 -7.84
CA ASP A 51 -7.26 0.20 -7.10
C ASP A 51 -8.26 -0.95 -7.36
N ALA A 52 -9.39 -0.89 -6.67
CA ALA A 52 -10.49 -1.84 -6.84
C ALA A 52 -11.11 -1.81 -8.25
N GLU A 53 -10.92 -0.72 -8.99
CA GLU A 53 -11.36 -0.57 -10.39
C GLU A 53 -10.34 -1.15 -11.39
N GLY A 54 -9.22 -1.68 -10.91
CA GLY A 54 -8.17 -2.28 -11.73
C GLY A 54 -7.22 -1.26 -12.36
N LYS A 55 -7.36 0.03 -12.05
CA LYS A 55 -6.50 1.10 -12.54
C LYS A 55 -5.21 1.13 -11.72
N MET A 56 -4.09 1.20 -12.44
CA MET A 56 -2.78 1.28 -11.81
C MET A 56 -2.57 2.65 -11.18
N LEU A 57 -2.11 2.66 -9.93
CA LEU A 57 -1.64 3.89 -9.31
C LEU A 57 -0.37 4.38 -10.04
N PRO A 58 -0.26 5.69 -10.33
CA PRO A 58 0.90 6.24 -11.02
C PRO A 58 2.18 6.17 -10.18
N ARG A 59 2.05 6.03 -8.85
CA ARG A 59 3.16 5.98 -7.89
C ARG A 59 3.51 4.54 -7.53
N THR A 60 4.81 4.27 -7.36
CA THR A 60 5.32 3.02 -6.79
C THR A 60 5.41 3.11 -5.27
N TRP A 61 5.11 2.02 -4.58
CA TRP A 61 4.98 1.94 -3.13
C TRP A 61 6.01 1.00 -2.53
N ASN A 62 6.79 1.50 -1.57
CA ASN A 62 7.70 0.66 -0.79
C ASN A 62 6.90 -0.23 0.18
N ILE A 63 7.36 -1.44 0.45
CA ILE A 63 6.82 -2.38 1.44
C ILE A 63 6.65 -1.75 2.83
N GLU A 64 7.49 -0.80 3.20
CA GLU A 64 7.38 -0.04 4.47
C GLU A 64 6.12 0.83 4.51
N ASN A 65 5.65 1.29 3.35
CA ASN A 65 4.45 2.09 3.17
C ASN A 65 3.23 1.25 2.78
N LEU A 66 3.33 -0.07 2.88
CA LEU A 66 2.27 -1.03 2.58
C LEU A 66 2.01 -1.94 3.78
N ARG A 67 0.73 -2.28 3.99
CA ARG A 67 0.32 -3.21 5.04
C ARG A 67 -0.62 -4.25 4.47
N LYS A 68 -0.32 -5.54 4.63
CA LYS A 68 -1.20 -6.60 4.14
C LYS A 68 -2.58 -6.51 4.81
N TYR A 69 -3.64 -6.58 4.00
CA TYR A 69 -5.03 -6.41 4.46
C TYR A 69 -5.56 -7.67 5.17
N TYR A 70 -5.21 -8.86 4.67
CA TYR A 70 -5.50 -10.16 5.29
C TYR A 70 -4.23 -11.04 5.30
N GLN A 71 -4.02 -11.85 6.34
CA GLN A 71 -2.93 -12.84 6.45
C GLN A 71 -3.49 -14.24 6.68
#